data_AF-A0A8C7WVY2-F1
#
_entry.id   AF-A0A8C7WVY2-F1
#
_cell.length_a   1.000
_cell.length_b   1.000
_cell.length_c   1.000
_cell.angle_alpha   90.00
_cell.angle_beta   90.00
_cell.angle_gamma   90.00
#
_symmetry.space_group_name_H-M   'P 1'
#
loop_
_entity.id
_entity.type
_entity.pdbx_description
1 polymer ?
#
loop_
_entity_poly.entity_id
_entity_poly.type
_entity_poly.pdbx_seq_one_letter_code
_entity_poly.pdbx_strand_id
1 'polypeptide(L)'
;VDVEGRNVSHETSFPFFFLQLCGLALVVVGILVQVSLHNTLKIKDVSMSGIPIVIIAVGALIFFIAFFGCCGALKEHYCMVTTFAVLLTLIIIIEIAAAIAGFVFRNKISPIVNDGLTKMIENYKNGTDDFKATVDQIQENLKCCGVNSSSDWSYLDSDGNSVPDSCCINKTKGCGKGSM
;
A
#
# COMPACT_ATOMS: atom_id res chain seq x y z
N VAL A 1 -39.38 -19.01 -13.70
CA VAL A 1 -38.53 -18.55 -12.58
C VAL A 1 -37.54 -17.48 -13.08
N ASP A 2 -37.87 -16.74 -14.16
CA ASP A 2 -36.86 -16.19 -15.10
C ASP A 2 -36.88 -14.66 -15.28
N VAL A 3 -37.54 -13.94 -14.36
CA VAL A 3 -37.54 -12.45 -14.32
C VAL A 3 -36.81 -11.95 -13.09
N GLU A 4 -37.06 -12.56 -11.91
CA GLU A 4 -36.36 -12.27 -10.66
C GLU A 4 -34.85 -12.58 -10.77
N GLY A 5 -34.49 -13.75 -11.31
CA GLY A 5 -33.07 -14.12 -11.51
C GLY A 5 -32.33 -13.19 -12.48
N ARG A 6 -33.03 -12.61 -13.47
CA ARG A 6 -32.42 -11.71 -14.46
C ARG A 6 -32.17 -10.32 -13.92
N ASN A 7 -33.03 -9.83 -13.02
CA ASN A 7 -32.81 -8.57 -12.30
C ASN A 7 -31.64 -8.70 -11.31
N VAL A 8 -31.57 -9.80 -10.56
CA VAL A 8 -30.48 -10.08 -9.61
C VAL A 8 -29.11 -10.16 -10.30
N SER A 9 -29.02 -10.79 -11.48
CA SER A 9 -27.77 -10.85 -12.26
C SER A 9 -27.30 -9.47 -12.77
N HIS A 10 -28.23 -8.55 -13.04
CA HIS A 10 -27.91 -7.20 -13.51
C HIS A 10 -27.45 -6.28 -12.35
N GLU A 11 -28.11 -6.37 -11.20
CA GLU A 11 -27.73 -5.64 -9.98
C GLU A 11 -26.37 -6.10 -9.42
N THR A 12 -26.05 -7.39 -9.53
CA THR A 12 -24.75 -7.94 -9.10
C THR A 12 -23.62 -7.68 -10.10
N SER A 13 -23.88 -7.55 -11.40
CA SER A 13 -22.84 -7.28 -12.41
C SER A 13 -22.31 -5.84 -12.40
N PHE A 14 -23.15 -4.86 -12.08
CA PHE A 14 -22.77 -3.44 -12.03
C PHE A 14 -21.54 -3.18 -11.14
N PRO A 15 -21.48 -3.62 -9.87
CA PRO A 15 -20.30 -3.39 -9.01
C PRO A 15 -19.03 -4.08 -9.53
N PHE A 16 -19.12 -5.27 -10.15
CA PHE A 16 -17.94 -5.95 -10.71
C PHE A 16 -17.32 -5.20 -11.89
N PHE A 17 -18.12 -4.49 -12.68
CA PHE A 17 -17.60 -3.66 -13.77
C PHE A 17 -16.77 -2.48 -13.25
N PHE A 18 -17.22 -1.79 -12.19
CA PHE A 18 -16.42 -0.75 -11.54
C PHE A 18 -15.15 -1.33 -10.93
N LEU A 19 -15.23 -2.49 -10.27
CA LEU A 19 -14.05 -3.16 -9.71
C LEU A 19 -13.03 -3.55 -10.79
N GLN A 20 -13.48 -3.94 -11.99
CA GLN A 20 -12.61 -4.22 -13.13
C GLN A 20 -11.85 -2.97 -13.58
N LEU A 21 -12.55 -1.84 -13.72
CA LEU A 21 -11.95 -0.57 -14.11
C LEU A 21 -10.98 -0.05 -13.05
N CYS A 22 -11.34 -0.16 -11.77
CA CYS A 22 -10.46 0.17 -10.65
C CYS A 22 -9.22 -0.72 -10.63
N GLY A 23 -9.36 -2.03 -10.82
CA GLY A 23 -8.23 -2.97 -10.90
C GLY A 23 -7.27 -2.62 -12.03
N LEU A 24 -7.79 -2.33 -13.24
CA LEU A 24 -6.98 -1.90 -14.37
C LEU A 24 -6.28 -0.56 -14.08
N ALA A 25 -6.98 0.42 -13.50
CA ALA A 25 -6.40 1.70 -13.13
C ALA A 25 -5.26 1.55 -12.12
N LEU A 26 -5.42 0.69 -11.10
CA LEU A 26 -4.37 0.40 -10.11
C LEU A 26 -3.13 -0.24 -10.76
N VAL A 27 -3.31 -1.17 -11.69
CA VAL A 27 -2.19 -1.77 -12.45
C VAL A 27 -1.47 -0.71 -13.27
N VAL A 28 -2.19 0.15 -13.99
CA VAL A 28 -1.60 1.23 -14.81
C VAL A 28 -0.85 2.21 -13.92
N VAL A 29 -1.45 2.70 -12.84
CA VAL A 29 -0.79 3.61 -11.88
C VAL A 29 0.45 2.98 -11.28
N GLY A 30 0.36 1.72 -10.84
CA GLY A 30 1.50 0.99 -10.30
C GLY A 30 2.66 0.90 -11.28
N ILE A 31 2.39 0.57 -12.55
CA ILE A 31 3.41 0.54 -13.62
C ILE A 31 4.00 1.92 -13.86
N LEU A 32 3.19 2.98 -13.94
CA LEU A 32 3.67 4.35 -14.15
C LEU A 32 4.60 4.80 -13.02
N VAL A 33 4.22 4.52 -11.76
CA VAL A 33 5.06 4.82 -10.58
C VAL A 33 6.35 4.02 -10.63
N GLN A 34 6.29 2.73 -10.95
CA GLN A 34 7.46 1.86 -11.06
C GLN A 34 8.45 2.37 -12.13
N VAL A 35 7.94 2.77 -13.30
CA VAL A 35 8.76 3.33 -14.39
C VAL A 35 9.38 4.66 -13.99
N SER A 36 8.61 5.52 -13.31
CA SER A 36 9.08 6.83 -12.85
C SER A 36 10.19 6.69 -11.80
N LEU A 37 10.06 5.74 -10.88
CA LEU A 37 11.11 5.41 -9.90
C LEU A 37 12.38 4.89 -10.58
N HIS A 38 12.24 3.98 -11.54
CA HIS A 38 13.39 3.42 -12.27
C HIS A 38 14.14 4.49 -13.08
N ASN A 39 13.42 5.44 -13.68
CA ASN A 39 14.01 6.48 -14.52
C ASN A 39 14.65 7.62 -13.70
N THR A 40 14.08 7.96 -12.55
CA THR A 40 14.55 9.07 -11.70
C THR A 40 15.67 8.65 -10.75
N LEU A 41 15.63 7.44 -10.19
CA LEU A 41 16.51 7.09 -9.07
C LEU A 41 17.78 6.32 -9.44
N LYS A 42 17.94 5.71 -10.63
CA LYS A 42 19.15 4.92 -11.00
C LYS A 42 19.75 4.07 -9.85
N ILE A 43 18.93 3.57 -8.92
CA ILE A 43 19.38 2.92 -7.69
C ILE A 43 18.99 1.45 -7.70
N LYS A 44 20.01 0.63 -7.47
CA LYS A 44 20.03 -0.83 -7.41
C LYS A 44 19.39 -1.42 -6.14
N ASP A 45 18.67 -0.65 -5.36
CA ASP A 45 18.18 -1.09 -4.05
C ASP A 45 16.69 -1.44 -4.06
N VAL A 46 16.45 -2.71 -3.76
CA VAL A 46 15.18 -3.44 -3.76
C VAL A 46 14.12 -2.85 -2.81
N SER A 47 14.50 -1.92 -1.92
CA SER A 47 13.66 -1.44 -0.82
C SER A 47 12.66 -0.35 -1.21
N MET A 48 12.95 0.48 -2.22
CA MET A 48 12.00 1.54 -2.66
C MET A 48 11.04 1.05 -3.75
N SER A 49 11.28 -0.15 -4.29
CA SER A 49 10.48 -0.77 -5.35
C SER A 49 9.38 -1.71 -4.84
N GLY A 50 9.35 -2.06 -3.56
CA GLY A 50 8.42 -3.06 -3.03
C GLY A 50 6.95 -2.62 -3.06
N ILE A 51 6.68 -1.38 -2.66
CA ILE A 51 5.32 -0.83 -2.57
C ILE A 51 4.59 -0.83 -3.95
N PRO A 52 5.15 -0.22 -5.01
CA PRO A 52 4.50 -0.23 -6.33
C PRO A 52 4.34 -1.65 -6.88
N ILE A 53 5.29 -2.57 -6.65
CA ILE A 53 5.16 -3.98 -7.07
C ILE A 53 3.96 -4.66 -6.37
N VAL A 54 3.78 -4.43 -5.07
CA VAL A 54 2.63 -4.98 -4.33
C VAL A 54 1.32 -4.39 -4.86
N ILE A 55 1.27 -3.08 -5.14
CA ILE A 55 0.10 -2.43 -5.74
C ILE A 55 -0.26 -3.06 -7.09
N ILE A 56 0.72 -3.32 -7.96
CA ILE A 56 0.51 -3.99 -9.25
C ILE A 56 -0.05 -5.40 -9.06
N ALA A 57 0.55 -6.18 -8.14
CA ALA A 57 0.12 -7.56 -7.88
C ALA A 57 -1.32 -7.63 -7.37
N VAL A 58 -1.68 -6.75 -6.41
CA VAL A 58 -3.04 -6.65 -5.88
C VAL A 58 -4.02 -6.20 -6.95
N GLY A 59 -3.67 -5.18 -7.75
CA GLY A 59 -4.51 -4.70 -8.84
C GLY A 59 -4.78 -5.78 -9.90
N ALA A 60 -3.77 -6.58 -10.25
CA ALA A 60 -3.90 -7.70 -11.18
C ALA A 60 -4.83 -8.79 -10.61
N LEU A 61 -4.68 -9.14 -9.34
CA LEU A 61 -5.56 -10.11 -8.67
C LEU A 61 -7.03 -9.65 -8.72
N ILE A 62 -7.30 -8.39 -8.37
CA ILE A 62 -8.64 -7.79 -8.40
C ILE A 62 -9.22 -7.84 -9.83
N PHE A 63 -8.41 -7.49 -10.83
CA PHE A 63 -8.82 -7.55 -12.24
C PHE A 63 -9.21 -8.97 -12.69
N PHE A 64 -8.46 -10.01 -12.29
CA PHE A 64 -8.83 -11.39 -12.63
C PHE A 64 -10.09 -11.84 -11.91
N ILE A 65 -10.22 -11.55 -10.61
CA ILE A 65 -11.41 -11.91 -9.82
C ILE A 65 -12.65 -11.24 -10.40
N ALA A 66 -12.59 -9.94 -10.70
CA ALA A 66 -13.71 -9.20 -11.26
C ALA A 66 -14.05 -9.64 -12.70
N PHE A 67 -13.06 -10.02 -13.52
CA PHE A 67 -13.30 -10.58 -14.85
C PHE A 67 -14.08 -11.90 -14.79
N PHE A 68 -13.62 -12.85 -13.98
CA PHE A 68 -14.29 -14.14 -13.81
C PHE A 68 -15.65 -14.00 -13.11
N GLY A 69 -15.79 -13.08 -12.15
CA GLY A 69 -17.05 -12.78 -11.48
C GLY A 69 -18.10 -12.20 -12.43
N CYS A 70 -17.75 -11.19 -13.24
CA CYS A 70 -18.64 -10.60 -14.22
C CYS A 70 -19.04 -11.61 -15.32
N CYS A 71 -18.06 -12.34 -15.85
CA CYS A 71 -18.33 -13.36 -16.88
C CYS A 71 -19.12 -14.56 -16.32
N GLY A 72 -18.92 -14.95 -15.06
CA GLY A 72 -19.68 -16.02 -14.39
C GLY A 72 -21.11 -15.62 -14.03
N ALA A 73 -21.38 -14.34 -13.78
CA ALA A 73 -22.73 -13.82 -13.57
C ALA A 73 -23.52 -13.68 -14.88
N LEU A 74 -22.84 -13.29 -15.98
CA LEU A 74 -23.47 -13.09 -17.30
C LEU A 74 -23.62 -14.39 -18.09
N LYS A 75 -22.63 -15.29 -18.02
CA LYS A 75 -22.74 -16.63 -18.57
C LYS A 75 -23.02 -17.57 -17.41
N GLU A 76 -24.22 -18.14 -17.37
CA GLU A 76 -24.64 -19.28 -16.50
C GLU A 76 -23.81 -20.57 -16.72
N HIS A 77 -22.54 -20.43 -17.06
CA HIS A 77 -21.63 -21.50 -17.43
C HIS A 77 -20.94 -22.01 -16.17
N TYR A 78 -21.29 -23.24 -15.77
CA TYR A 78 -20.80 -23.90 -14.57
C TYR A 78 -19.27 -23.85 -14.40
N CYS A 79 -18.52 -24.01 -15.50
CA CYS A 79 -17.06 -23.95 -15.49
C CYS A 79 -16.51 -22.61 -14.99
N MET A 80 -17.11 -21.46 -15.38
CA MET A 80 -16.62 -20.13 -15.00
C MET A 80 -16.93 -19.79 -13.54
N VAL A 81 -18.09 -20.22 -13.04
CA VAL A 81 -18.45 -20.07 -11.62
C VAL A 81 -17.55 -20.98 -10.75
N THR A 82 -17.24 -22.18 -11.24
CA THR A 82 -16.34 -23.11 -10.55
C THR A 82 -14.92 -22.56 -10.48
N THR A 83 -14.37 -22.01 -11.56
CA THR A 83 -13.02 -21.41 -11.53
C THR A 83 -12.96 -20.22 -10.59
N PHE A 84 -13.98 -19.37 -10.58
CA PHE A 84 -14.09 -18.26 -9.63
C PHE A 84 -14.10 -18.75 -8.18
N ALA A 85 -14.91 -19.77 -7.86
CA ALA A 85 -14.97 -20.34 -6.51
C ALA A 85 -13.63 -20.97 -6.08
N VAL A 86 -12.94 -21.67 -6.99
CA VAL A 86 -11.62 -22.24 -6.73
C VAL A 86 -10.59 -21.14 -6.47
N LEU A 87 -10.57 -20.08 -7.29
CA LEU A 87 -9.66 -18.94 -7.10
C LEU A 87 -9.88 -18.25 -5.75
N LEU A 88 -11.13 -17.98 -5.36
CA LEU A 88 -11.44 -17.40 -4.06
C LEU A 88 -11.01 -18.30 -2.90
N THR A 89 -11.23 -19.61 -3.03
CA THR A 89 -10.79 -20.58 -2.00
C THR A 89 -9.28 -20.57 -1.84
N LEU A 90 -8.53 -20.54 -2.95
CA LEU A 90 -7.08 -20.45 -2.93
C LEU A 90 -6.58 -19.15 -2.28
N ILE A 91 -7.24 -18.02 -2.58
CA ILE A 91 -6.90 -16.74 -1.94
C ILE A 91 -7.11 -16.81 -0.44
N ILE A 92 -8.23 -17.37 0.03
CA ILE A 92 -8.49 -17.53 1.48
C ILE A 92 -7.40 -18.37 2.15
N ILE A 93 -6.97 -19.46 1.51
CA ILE A 93 -5.89 -20.31 2.04
C ILE A 93 -4.57 -19.52 2.12
N ILE A 94 -4.25 -18.74 1.09
CA ILE A 94 -3.05 -17.90 1.05
C ILE A 94 -3.11 -16.81 2.13
N GLU A 95 -4.25 -16.14 2.31
CA GLU A 95 -4.45 -15.11 3.34
C GLU A 95 -4.28 -15.69 4.75
N ILE A 96 -4.84 -16.86 5.03
CA ILE A 96 -4.66 -17.55 6.32
C ILE A 96 -3.18 -17.91 6.52
N ALA A 97 -2.52 -18.47 5.51
CA ALA A 97 -1.10 -18.80 5.57
C ALA A 97 -0.23 -17.56 5.79
N ALA A 98 -0.52 -16.46 5.10
CA ALA A 98 0.16 -15.18 5.22
C ALA A 98 -0.04 -14.57 6.61
N ALA A 99 -1.25 -14.62 7.17
CA ALA A 99 -1.55 -14.15 8.52
C ALA A 99 -0.76 -14.95 9.58
N ILE A 100 -0.74 -16.28 9.47
CA ILE A 100 0.03 -17.15 10.37
C ILE A 100 1.54 -16.86 10.23
N ALA A 101 2.05 -16.78 9.00
CA ALA A 101 3.45 -16.48 8.73
C ALA A 101 3.83 -15.09 9.29
N GLY A 102 3.00 -14.07 9.07
CA GLY A 102 3.20 -12.73 9.60
C GLY A 102 3.27 -12.71 11.12
N PHE A 103 2.40 -13.46 11.80
CA PHE A 103 2.41 -13.57 13.25
C PHE A 103 3.66 -14.29 13.78
N VAL A 104 4.04 -15.42 13.17
CA VAL A 104 5.20 -16.23 13.56
C VAL A 104 6.52 -15.48 13.30
N PHE A 105 6.63 -14.79 12.17
CA PHE A 105 7.83 -14.07 11.77
C PHE A 105 7.85 -12.59 12.17
N ARG A 106 6.89 -12.12 12.98
CA ARG A 106 6.80 -10.71 13.40
C ARG A 106 8.12 -10.17 13.98
N ASN A 107 8.82 -10.99 14.77
CA ASN A 107 10.07 -10.62 15.41
C ASN A 107 11.24 -10.50 14.41
N LYS A 108 11.15 -11.18 13.26
CA LYS A 108 12.13 -11.06 12.18
C LYS A 108 11.80 -9.90 11.24
N ILE A 109 10.52 -9.57 11.07
CA ILE A 109 10.07 -8.48 10.21
C ILE A 109 10.29 -7.11 10.89
N SER A 110 10.05 -7.02 12.21
CA SER A 110 10.24 -5.78 12.98
C SER A 110 11.60 -5.08 12.77
N PRO A 111 12.77 -5.76 12.86
CA PRO A 111 14.05 -5.09 12.61
C PRO A 111 14.23 -4.63 11.16
N ILE A 112 13.66 -5.34 10.18
CA ILE A 112 13.73 -4.96 8.76
C ILE A 112 12.93 -3.67 8.52
N VAL A 113 11.74 -3.59 9.11
CA VAL A 113 10.89 -2.39 9.03
C VAL A 113 11.57 -1.21 9.74
N ASN A 114 12.13 -1.44 10.94
CA ASN A 114 12.84 -0.40 11.68
C ASN A 114 14.07 0.12 10.93
N ASP A 115 14.86 -0.76 10.29
CA ASP A 115 15.99 -0.36 9.45
C ASP A 115 15.54 0.50 8.26
N GLY A 116 14.45 0.11 7.59
CA GLY A 116 13.88 0.89 6.49
C GLY A 116 13.39 2.27 6.92
N LEU A 117 12.69 2.36 8.07
CA LEU A 117 12.23 3.62 8.64
C LEU A 117 13.40 4.48 9.14
N THR A 118 14.44 3.88 9.72
CA THR A 118 15.63 4.62 10.15
C THR A 118 16.31 5.27 8.96
N LYS A 119 16.51 4.52 7.86
CA LYS A 119 17.04 5.05 6.61
C LYS A 119 16.16 6.16 6.02
N MET A 120 14.84 6.08 6.18
CA MET A 120 13.93 7.14 5.73
C MET A 120 14.20 8.46 6.47
N ILE A 121 14.39 8.41 7.79
CA ILE A 121 14.71 9.58 8.60
C ILE A 121 16.13 10.08 8.29
N GLU A 122 17.14 9.20 8.20
CA GLU A 122 18.51 9.57 7.79
C GLU A 122 18.56 10.32 6.45
N ASN A 123 17.75 9.91 5.48
CA ASN A 123 17.68 10.55 4.17
C ASN A 123 16.76 11.77 4.14
N TYR A 124 16.05 12.10 5.22
CA TYR A 124 15.09 13.20 5.24
C TYR A 124 15.72 14.53 4.87
N LYS A 125 16.89 14.88 5.43
CA LYS A 125 17.56 16.16 5.17
C LYS A 125 17.97 16.35 3.71
N ASN A 126 18.51 15.27 3.12
CA ASN A 126 19.05 15.25 1.75
C ASN A 126 18.00 14.85 0.70
N GLY A 127 16.80 14.47 1.12
CA GLY A 127 15.71 14.09 0.25
C GLY A 127 15.11 15.29 -0.51
N THR A 128 14.39 14.98 -1.58
CA THR A 128 13.59 15.95 -2.34
C THR A 128 12.45 16.51 -1.49
N ASP A 129 11.91 17.66 -1.86
CA ASP A 129 10.77 18.26 -1.15
C ASP A 129 9.53 17.34 -1.16
N ASP A 130 9.31 16.62 -2.26
CA ASP A 130 8.24 15.61 -2.36
C ASP A 130 8.44 14.43 -1.38
N PHE A 131 9.69 13.99 -1.21
CA PHE A 131 10.03 12.94 -0.24
C PHE A 131 9.77 13.42 1.19
N LYS A 132 10.23 14.63 1.54
CA LYS A 132 9.99 15.23 2.86
C LYS A 132 8.50 15.37 3.15
N ALA A 133 7.72 15.89 2.19
CA ALA A 133 6.28 16.02 2.31
C ALA A 133 5.59 14.65 2.53
N THR A 134 6.08 13.60 1.88
CA THR A 134 5.56 12.24 2.07
C THR A 134 5.84 11.72 3.48
N VAL A 135 7.06 11.91 3.99
CA VAL A 135 7.43 11.51 5.37
C VAL A 135 6.60 12.29 6.40
N ASP A 136 6.44 13.60 6.19
CA ASP A 136 5.61 14.47 7.02
C ASP A 136 4.15 13.99 7.04
N GLN A 137 3.58 13.66 5.88
CA GLN A 137 2.23 13.11 5.78
C GLN A 137 2.08 11.78 6.50
N ILE A 138 3.08 10.89 6.41
CA ILE A 138 3.05 9.61 7.13
C ILE A 138 2.97 9.85 8.64
N GLN A 139 3.80 10.75 9.17
CA GLN A 139 3.79 11.11 10.59
C GLN A 139 2.47 11.74 11.03
N GLU A 140 1.92 12.64 10.22
CA GLU A 140 0.64 13.30 10.49
C GLU A 140 -0.55 12.33 10.45
N ASN A 141 -0.54 11.38 9.52
CA ASN A 141 -1.62 10.42 9.33
C ASN A 141 -1.58 9.31 10.38
N LEU A 142 -0.38 8.84 10.74
CA LEU A 142 -0.18 7.79 11.73
C LEU A 142 -0.04 8.32 13.16
N LYS A 143 0.00 9.65 13.33
CA LYS A 143 0.19 10.33 14.63
C LYS A 143 1.43 9.82 15.37
N CYS A 144 2.52 9.61 14.63
CA CYS A 144 3.79 9.17 15.16
C CYS A 144 4.91 10.20 14.88
N CYS A 145 5.99 10.14 15.66
CA CYS A 145 7.17 10.97 15.46
C CYS A 145 8.43 10.12 15.66
N GLY A 146 9.19 9.91 14.59
CA GLY A 146 10.35 9.01 14.60
C GLY A 146 9.99 7.54 14.33
N VAL A 147 10.98 6.64 14.46
CA VAL A 147 10.79 5.19 14.30
C VAL A 147 10.28 4.59 15.61
N ASN A 148 10.94 4.93 16.70
CA ASN A 148 10.64 4.52 18.06
C ASN A 148 10.26 5.72 18.94
N SER A 149 10.88 6.88 18.72
CA SER A 149 10.66 8.09 19.54
C SER A 149 11.04 9.37 18.80
N SER A 150 10.60 10.53 19.31
CA SER A 150 11.00 11.86 18.82
C SER A 150 12.53 12.03 18.79
N SER A 151 13.25 11.38 19.71
CA SER A 151 14.71 11.38 19.78
C SER A 151 15.39 10.84 18.51
N ASP A 152 14.68 10.09 17.67
CA ASP A 152 15.23 9.60 16.39
C ASP A 152 15.49 10.73 15.39
N TRP A 153 15.14 11.99 15.70
CA TRP A 153 15.48 13.14 14.86
C TRP A 153 16.76 13.86 15.31
N SER A 154 17.35 13.46 16.45
CA SER A 154 18.41 14.22 17.12
C SER A 154 19.71 14.29 16.32
N TYR A 155 19.88 13.39 15.34
CA TYR A 155 21.05 13.33 14.47
C TYR A 155 20.96 14.20 13.20
N LEU A 156 19.78 14.75 12.88
CA LEU A 156 19.58 15.50 11.64
C LEU A 156 19.84 17.00 11.77
N ASP A 157 19.55 17.55 12.94
CA ASP A 157 19.66 18.97 13.22
C ASP A 157 20.87 19.26 14.13
N SER A 158 21.56 20.37 13.86
CA SER A 158 22.75 20.79 14.62
C SER A 158 22.43 21.13 16.06
N ASP A 159 21.17 21.45 16.35
CA ASP A 159 20.67 21.78 17.68
C ASP A 159 20.37 20.52 18.53
N GLY A 160 20.34 19.32 17.93
CA GLY A 160 20.11 18.05 18.62
C GLY A 160 18.72 17.86 19.25
N ASN A 161 17.87 18.90 19.25
CA ASN A 161 16.59 18.96 19.97
C ASN A 161 15.39 19.32 19.07
N SER A 162 15.53 19.21 17.75
CA SER A 162 14.50 19.62 16.79
C SER A 162 13.87 18.42 16.08
N VAL A 163 12.56 18.50 15.86
CA VAL A 163 11.77 17.57 15.04
C VAL A 163 11.11 18.31 13.87
N PRO A 164 10.66 17.61 12.82
CA PRO A 164 9.83 18.20 11.79
C PRO A 164 8.51 18.75 12.36
N ASP A 165 7.96 19.80 11.72
CA ASP A 165 6.68 20.39 12.15
C ASP A 165 5.49 19.41 12.06
N SER A 166 5.63 18.34 11.27
CA SER A 166 4.65 17.24 11.16
C SER A 166 4.51 16.40 12.44
N CYS A 167 5.51 16.43 13.33
CA CYS A 167 5.45 15.81 14.66
C CYS A 167 4.64 16.63 15.68
N CYS A 168 4.33 17.90 15.40
CA CYS A 168 3.66 18.76 16.36
C CYS A 168 2.17 18.47 16.46
N ILE A 169 1.64 18.51 17.68
CA ILE A 169 0.19 18.40 17.94
C ILE A 169 -0.56 19.57 17.27
N ASN A 170 -0.03 20.78 17.41
CA ASN A 170 -0.54 21.98 16.75
C ASN A 170 0.48 22.44 15.71
N LYS A 171 0.12 22.29 14.43
CA LYS A 171 1.01 22.63 13.32
C LYS A 171 1.12 24.14 13.15
N THR A 172 2.15 24.72 13.73
CA THR A 172 2.59 26.09 13.47
C THR A 172 4.00 26.07 12.90
N LYS A 173 4.31 27.01 12.01
CA LYS A 173 5.63 27.07 11.38
C LYS A 173 6.74 27.13 12.44
N GLY A 174 7.63 26.14 12.45
CA GLY A 174 8.74 26.03 13.39
C GLY A 174 8.38 25.53 14.79
N CYS A 175 7.21 24.90 14.98
CA CYS A 175 6.82 24.30 16.25
C CYS A 175 7.76 23.18 16.71
N GLY A 176 8.40 22.49 15.76
CA GLY A 176 9.27 21.36 16.06
C GLY A 176 10.67 21.77 16.55
N LYS A 177 11.01 23.07 16.49
CA LYS A 177 12.33 23.56 16.90
C LYS A 177 12.48 23.57 18.42
N GLY A 178 13.44 22.78 18.93
CA GLY A 178 13.71 22.70 20.37
C GLY A 178 12.62 21.98 21.19
N SER A 179 11.76 21.21 20.52
CA SER A 179 10.55 20.59 21.09
C SER A 179 10.65 19.07 21.28
N MET A 180 11.86 18.51 21.23
CA MET A 180 12.13 17.09 21.51
C MET A 180 11.78 16.66 22.93
#